data_AF-A0A9D6R497-F1
#
_entry.id   AF-A0A9D6R497-F1
#
_cell.length_a   1.000
_cell.length_b   1.000
_cell.length_c   1.000
_cell.angle_alpha   90.00
_cell.angle_beta   90.00
_cell.angle_gamma   90.00
#
_symmetry.space_group_name_H-M   'P 1'
#
loop_
_entity.id
_entity.type
_entity.pdbx_description
1 polymer ?
#
loop_
_entity_poly.entity_id
_entity_poly.type
_entity_poly.pdbx_seq_one_letter_code
_entity_poly.pdbx_strand_id
1 'polypeptide(L)'
;RLIEAGGVFAVTVFASDQRELAGRLGTKSIKTPDKAEGIAWRPGPITGSPLVEGCLGWLECRITGSLASGDHTVYVAEVVEAGINREGTPLTMAESGFRHSG
;
A
#
# COMPACT_ATOMS: atom_id res chain seq x y z
N ARG A 1 5.51 2.94 12.87
CA ARG A 1 6.13 4.27 13.11
C ARG A 1 5.54 5.36 12.21
N LEU A 2 5.73 5.37 10.87
CA LEU A 2 5.13 6.43 10.02
C LEU A 2 3.59 6.40 10.03
N ILE A 3 2.99 5.22 9.87
CA ILE A 3 1.53 5.03 9.90
C ILE A 3 0.94 5.50 11.24
N GLU A 4 1.52 5.06 12.35
CA GLU A 4 1.12 5.45 13.71
C GLU A 4 1.25 6.95 13.96
N ALA A 5 2.39 7.56 13.61
CA ALA A 5 2.63 8.98 13.84
C ALA A 5 1.80 9.88 12.92
N GLY A 6 1.55 9.45 11.68
CA GLY A 6 0.74 10.19 10.71
C GLY A 6 -0.77 10.01 10.89
N GLY A 7 -1.22 8.90 11.49
CA GLY A 7 -2.64 8.59 11.65
C GLY A 7 -3.39 8.29 10.35
N VAL A 8 -2.69 8.28 9.21
CA VAL A 8 -3.24 8.07 7.87
C VAL A 8 -2.31 7.21 7.03
N PHE A 9 -2.87 6.52 6.04
CA PHE A 9 -2.12 5.77 5.04
C PHE A 9 -2.94 5.59 3.77
N ALA A 10 -2.27 5.20 2.68
CA ALA A 10 -2.93 4.76 1.46
C ALA A 10 -2.75 3.26 1.22
N VAL A 11 -3.75 2.63 0.61
CA VAL A 11 -3.70 1.26 0.10
C VAL A 11 -3.67 1.32 -1.43
N THR A 12 -2.77 0.57 -2.05
CA THR A 12 -2.68 0.44 -3.53
C THR A 12 -3.12 -0.96 -3.95
N VAL A 13 -4.00 -1.04 -4.94
CA VAL A 13 -4.43 -2.30 -5.56
C VAL A 13 -3.69 -2.49 -6.88
N PHE A 14 -2.76 -3.46 -6.91
CA PHE A 14 -1.95 -3.76 -8.09
C PHE A 14 -2.70 -4.65 -9.10
N ALA A 15 -2.45 -4.41 -10.38
CA ALA A 15 -2.88 -5.29 -11.46
C ALA A 15 -1.96 -6.51 -11.58
N SER A 16 -2.45 -7.60 -12.18
CA SER A 16 -1.73 -8.87 -12.35
C SER A 16 -0.40 -8.73 -13.10
N ASP A 17 -0.26 -7.71 -13.95
CA ASP A 17 0.97 -7.37 -14.69
C ASP A 17 1.98 -6.56 -13.85
N GLN A 18 1.62 -6.10 -12.65
CA GLN A 18 2.45 -5.24 -11.78
C GLN A 18 3.19 -6.01 -10.69
N ARG A 19 3.48 -7.30 -10.90
CA ARG A 19 4.19 -8.14 -9.93
C ARG A 19 5.54 -7.56 -9.52
N GLU A 20 6.33 -7.04 -10.45
CA GLU A 20 7.65 -6.48 -10.14
C GLU A 20 7.54 -5.23 -9.24
N LEU A 21 6.61 -4.34 -9.57
CA LEU A 21 6.33 -3.13 -8.79
C LEU A 21 5.87 -3.47 -7.36
N ALA A 22 4.91 -4.40 -7.23
CA ALA A 22 4.43 -4.88 -5.94
C ALA A 22 5.57 -5.52 -5.12
N GLY A 23 6.43 -6.31 -5.76
CA GLY A 23 7.60 -6.92 -5.13
C GLY A 23 8.61 -5.89 -4.64
N ARG A 24 8.92 -4.88 -5.46
CA ARG A 24 9.83 -3.78 -5.10
C ARG A 24 9.34 -3.04 -3.86
N LEU A 25 8.07 -2.61 -3.85
CA LEU A 25 7.47 -1.87 -2.74
C LEU A 25 7.28 -2.73 -1.48
N GLY A 26 7.02 -4.03 -1.63
CA GLY A 26 6.83 -4.98 -0.54
C GLY A 26 8.11 -5.45 0.16
N THR A 27 9.31 -5.10 -0.33
CA THR A 27 10.57 -5.46 0.34
C THR A 27 10.74 -4.73 1.68
N LYS A 28 11.73 -5.09 2.53
CA LYS A 28 12.02 -4.34 3.78
C LYS A 28 12.89 -3.12 3.47
N SER A 29 12.59 -1.94 4.05
CA SER A 29 13.31 -0.68 3.73
C SER A 29 14.78 -0.71 4.10
N ILE A 30 15.17 -1.55 5.05
CA ILE A 30 16.58 -1.80 5.41
C ILE A 30 17.37 -2.42 4.24
N LYS A 31 16.71 -3.19 3.35
CA LYS A 31 17.35 -3.86 2.21
C LYS A 31 17.40 -3.01 0.94
N THR A 32 16.56 -1.99 0.85
CA THR A 32 16.46 -1.11 -0.32
C THR A 32 16.11 0.30 0.17
N PRO A 33 17.12 1.16 0.38
CA PRO A 33 16.91 2.60 0.53
C PRO A 33 16.19 3.12 -0.71
N ASP A 34 15.22 4.02 -0.51
CA ASP A 34 14.44 4.67 -1.58
C ASP A 34 13.74 3.73 -2.59
N LYS A 35 12.93 2.78 -2.09
CA LYS A 35 12.12 1.91 -2.95
C LYS A 35 11.16 2.64 -3.89
N ALA A 36 10.83 3.89 -3.57
CA ALA A 36 9.93 4.72 -4.34
C ALA A 36 10.64 5.46 -5.49
N GLU A 37 11.98 5.42 -5.55
CA GLU A 37 12.75 6.09 -6.60
C GLU A 37 12.30 5.66 -8.00
N GLY A 38 11.91 6.61 -8.84
CA GLY A 38 11.43 6.34 -10.19
C GLY A 38 10.05 5.67 -10.27
N ILE A 39 9.34 5.49 -9.15
CA ILE A 39 7.93 5.09 -9.15
C ILE A 39 7.09 6.37 -9.22
N ALA A 40 6.21 6.45 -10.22
CA ALA A 40 5.27 7.57 -10.34
C ALA A 40 4.22 7.51 -9.21
N TRP A 41 4.05 8.62 -8.51
CA TRP A 41 3.05 8.79 -7.46
C TRP A 41 2.60 10.24 -7.38
N ARG A 42 1.41 10.44 -6.81
CA ARG A 42 0.85 11.77 -6.51
C ARG A 42 0.30 11.81 -5.08
N PRO A 43 0.23 12.98 -4.42
CA PRO A 43 -0.42 13.09 -3.12
C PRO A 43 -1.92 12.80 -3.25
N GLY A 44 -2.45 12.06 -2.28
CA GLY A 44 -3.89 11.84 -2.13
C GLY A 44 -4.62 13.11 -1.71
N PRO A 45 -5.82 13.37 -2.25
CA PRO A 45 -6.54 14.63 -2.02
C PRO A 45 -7.01 14.83 -0.58
N ILE A 46 -7.24 13.76 0.19
CA ILE A 46 -7.77 13.86 1.57
C ILE A 46 -6.69 13.75 2.63
N THR A 47 -5.77 12.80 2.49
CA THR A 47 -4.76 12.49 3.52
C THR A 47 -3.36 12.97 3.16
N GLY A 48 -3.12 13.30 1.89
CA GLY A 48 -1.78 13.59 1.38
C GLY A 48 -0.88 12.36 1.26
N SER A 49 -1.37 11.16 1.61
CA SER A 49 -0.62 9.90 1.46
C SER A 49 -0.26 9.66 -0.01
N PRO A 50 0.92 9.07 -0.31
CA PRO A 50 1.33 8.83 -1.69
C PRO A 50 0.43 7.78 -2.35
N LEU A 51 -0.16 8.14 -3.50
CA LEU A 51 -0.94 7.26 -4.35
C LEU A 51 -0.11 6.85 -5.56
N VAL A 52 0.14 5.55 -5.71
CA VAL A 52 0.91 5.00 -6.83
C VAL A 52 0.11 5.15 -8.13
N GLU A 53 0.73 5.66 -9.18
CA GLU A 53 0.10 5.80 -10.49
C GLU A 53 0.12 4.49 -11.29
N GLY A 54 -0.83 4.31 -12.21
CA GLY A 54 -0.93 3.12 -13.07
C GLY A 54 -1.44 1.84 -12.39
N CYS A 55 -1.66 1.85 -11.07
CA CYS A 55 -2.37 0.78 -10.35
C CYS A 55 -3.83 0.67 -10.77
N LEU A 56 -4.55 -0.37 -10.33
CA LEU A 56 -5.99 -0.50 -10.60
C LEU A 56 -6.79 0.55 -9.84
N GLY A 57 -6.42 0.77 -8.58
CA GLY A 57 -7.09 1.72 -7.71
C GLY A 57 -6.40 1.85 -6.36
N TRP A 58 -6.94 2.74 -5.54
CA TRP A 58 -6.36 3.11 -4.27
C TRP A 58 -7.43 3.49 -3.25
N LEU A 59 -7.06 3.42 -1.98
CA LEU A 59 -7.86 3.88 -0.83
C LEU A 59 -7.02 4.84 0.00
N GLU A 60 -7.61 5.94 0.46
CA GLU A 60 -7.07 6.76 1.54
C GLU A 60 -7.77 6.39 2.85
N CYS A 61 -6.97 6.15 3.88
CA CYS A 61 -7.44 5.61 5.15
C CYS A 61 -7.00 6.49 6.32
N ARG A 62 -7.90 6.69 7.28
CA ARG A 62 -7.60 7.30 8.59
C ARG A 62 -7.73 6.26 9.69
N ILE A 63 -6.70 6.13 10.53
CA ILE A 63 -6.67 5.15 11.63
C ILE A 63 -7.74 5.53 12.67
N THR A 64 -8.57 4.56 13.02
CA THR A 64 -9.60 4.67 14.07
C THR A 64 -9.25 3.81 15.29
N GLY A 65 -8.32 2.87 15.15
CA GLY A 65 -7.82 2.08 16.26
C GLY A 65 -6.59 1.24 15.90
N SER A 66 -5.91 0.73 16.92
CA SER A 66 -4.78 -0.18 16.75
C SER A 66 -4.71 -1.22 17.86
N LEU A 67 -4.26 -2.42 17.53
CA LEU A 67 -4.00 -3.50 18.47
C LEU A 67 -2.59 -4.05 18.25
N ALA A 68 -1.75 -3.99 19.27
CA ALA A 68 -0.47 -4.67 19.27
C ALA A 68 -0.69 -6.21 19.26
N SER A 69 -0.06 -6.91 18.32
CA SER A 69 -0.23 -8.36 18.15
C SER A 69 1.11 -9.00 17.77
N GLY A 70 1.85 -9.44 18.79
CA GLY A 70 3.18 -10.03 18.60
C GLY A 70 4.17 -9.03 17.98
N ASP A 71 4.75 -9.39 16.85
CA ASP A 71 5.69 -8.60 16.08
C ASP A 71 5.02 -7.64 15.06
N HIS A 72 3.69 -7.65 15.00
CA HIS A 72 2.89 -6.77 14.14
C HIS A 72 1.91 -5.92 14.94
N THR A 73 1.33 -4.93 14.27
CA THR A 73 0.23 -4.12 14.80
C THR A 73 -0.92 -4.19 13.81
N VAL A 74 -2.10 -4.54 14.30
CA VAL A 74 -3.34 -4.48 13.51
C VAL A 74 -3.86 -3.07 13.61
N TYR A 75 -3.95 -2.37 12.48
CA TYR A 75 -4.60 -1.05 12.39
C TYR A 75 -6.02 -1.22 11.85
N VAL A 76 -6.99 -0.62 12.53
CA VAL A 76 -8.35 -0.44 12.04
C VAL A 76 -8.44 0.99 11.52
N ALA A 77 -8.99 1.16 10.32
CA ALA A 77 -9.05 2.45 9.66
C ALA A 77 -10.35 2.63 8.88
N GLU A 78 -10.82 3.86 8.86
CA GLU A 78 -11.92 4.32 8.02
C GLU A 78 -11.37 4.69 6.64
N VAL A 79 -12.03 4.22 5.57
CA VAL A 79 -11.75 4.69 4.21
C VAL A 79 -12.42 6.05 4.04
N VAL A 80 -11.60 7.08 3.85
CA VAL A 80 -12.07 8.48 3.72
C VAL A 80 -12.14 8.95 2.27
N GLU A 81 -11.47 8.25 1.35
CA GLU A 81 -11.57 8.43 -0.10
C GLU A 81 -11.09 7.16 -0.83
N ALA A 82 -11.60 6.93 -2.04
CA ALA A 82 -11.16 5.85 -2.90
C ALA A 82 -11.19 6.26 -4.37
N GLY A 83 -10.31 5.66 -5.17
CA GLY A 83 -10.29 5.90 -6.61
C GLY A 83 -10.02 4.65 -7.42
N ILE A 84 -10.67 4.55 -8.57
CA ILE A 84 -10.37 3.57 -9.61
C ILE A 84 -9.63 4.31 -10.71
N ASN A 85 -8.41 3.88 -11.01
CA ASN A 85 -7.62 4.44 -12.09
C ASN A 85 -7.90 3.70 -13.41
N ARG A 86 -8.10 2.37 -13.36
CA ARG A 86 -8.42 1.54 -14.52
C ARG A 86 -9.04 0.19 -14.11
N GLU A 87 -9.77 -0.42 -15.03
CA GLU A 87 -10.20 -1.82 -14.89
C GLU A 87 -9.06 -2.81 -15.14
N GLY A 88 -9.17 -4.02 -14.57
CA GLY A 88 -8.20 -5.09 -14.79
C GLY A 88 -8.28 -6.18 -13.71
N THR A 89 -7.51 -7.25 -13.90
CA THR A 89 -7.41 -8.34 -12.94
C THR A 89 -6.44 -7.97 -11.81
N PRO A 90 -6.85 -8.07 -10.53
CA PRO A 90 -5.96 -7.77 -9.41
C PRO A 90 -4.87 -8.83 -9.26
N LEU A 91 -3.66 -8.40 -8.88
CA LEU A 91 -2.57 -9.32 -8.55
C LEU A 91 -2.88 -10.05 -7.24
N THR A 92 -3.00 -11.36 -7.29
CA THR A 92 -3.17 -12.17 -6.08
C THR A 92 -1.83 -12.68 -5.53
N MET A 93 -1.81 -13.00 -4.23
CA MET A 93 -0.63 -13.62 -3.60
C MET A 93 -0.25 -14.95 -4.29
N ALA A 94 -1.25 -15.73 -4.70
CA ALA A 94 -1.04 -17.00 -5.40
C ALA A 94 -0.31 -16.80 -6.75
N GLU A 95 -0.75 -15.86 -7.57
CA GLU A 95 -0.14 -15.57 -8.87
C GLU A 95 1.25 -14.92 -8.72
N SER A 96 1.43 -14.07 -7.70
CA SER A 96 2.71 -13.39 -7.48
C SER A 96 3.84 -14.33 -7.04
N GLY A 97 3.49 -15.47 -6.43
CA GLY A 97 4.45 -16.35 -5.74
C GLY A 97 5.06 -15.74 -4.47
N PHE A 98 4.58 -14.59 -4.01
CA PHE A 98 5.02 -13.98 -2.76
C PHE A 98 4.53 -14.79 -1.56
N ARG A 99 5.30 -14.74 -0.48
CA ARG A 99 4.96 -15.36 0.80
C ARG A 99 5.23 -14.36 1.91
N HIS A 100 4.19 -14.08 2.69
CA HIS A 100 4.27 -13.23 3.87
C HIS A 100 3.49 -13.92 4.99
N SER A 101 4.10 -14.98 5.50
CA SER A 101 3.57 -15.84 6.56
C SER A 101 4.76 -16.53 7.23
N GLY A 102 4.80 -16.51 8.55
CA GLY A 102 5.82 -17.13 9.38
C GLY A 102 5.54 -16.85 10.83
#